data_AF-A0A6C0ASE5-F1
#
_entry.id   AF-A0A6C0ASE5-F1
#
_cell.length_a   1.000
_cell.length_b   1.000
_cell.length_c   1.000
_cell.angle_alpha   90.00
_cell.angle_beta   90.00
_cell.angle_gamma   90.00
#
_symmetry.space_group_name_H-M   'P 1'
#
loop_
_entity.id
_entity.type
_entity.pdbx_description
1 polymer ?
#
loop_
_entity_poly.entity_id
_entity_poly.type
_entity_poly.pdbx_seq_one_letter_code
_entity_poly.pdbx_strand_id
1 'polypeptide(L)'
;MDNEYLRAFVIGSSCLVFLPYFFCVLQFKKKDFNFSYKSYTFLAPVALGLMNVLSLFLAKQFNLSKENRYLLISVLAPTLVLATIILLKVYNYTRQKWASHIINLYIFYFIIWNLLVYNLDKYI
;
A
#
# COMPACT_ATOMS: atom_id res chain seq x y z
N MET A 1 10.13 13.13 19.28
CA MET A 1 9.49 13.31 17.96
C MET A 1 10.09 12.39 16.89
N ASP A 2 11.38 12.07 16.97
CA ASP A 2 12.11 11.35 15.91
C ASP A 2 11.80 9.86 15.79
N ASN A 3 11.35 9.22 16.88
CA ASN A 3 11.14 7.77 16.90
C ASN A 3 9.79 7.33 16.30
N GLU A 4 8.78 8.20 16.27
CA GLU A 4 7.43 7.83 15.80
C GLU A 4 7.36 7.64 14.27
N TYR A 5 8.06 8.49 13.51
CA TYR A 5 8.14 8.34 12.06
C TYR A 5 8.97 7.13 11.67
N LEU A 6 10.09 6.88 12.37
CA LEU A 6 10.87 5.66 12.16
C LEU A 6 10.04 4.41 12.49
N ARG A 7 9.32 4.42 13.61
CA ARG A 7 8.39 3.34 13.97
C ARG A 7 7.31 3.14 12.91
N ALA A 8 6.70 4.22 12.41
CA ALA A 8 5.72 4.13 11.33
C ALA A 8 6.32 3.51 10.06
N PHE A 9 7.54 3.92 9.69
CA PHE A 9 8.26 3.32 8.57
C PHE A 9 8.51 1.83 8.78
N VAL A 10 9.01 1.42 9.96
CA VAL A 10 9.30 0.02 10.29
C VAL A 10 8.03 -0.83 10.27
N ILE A 11 6.93 -0.34 10.84
CA ILE A 11 5.64 -1.05 10.80
C ILE A 11 5.18 -1.22 9.35
N GLY A 12 5.18 -0.15 8.56
CA GLY A 12 4.70 -0.17 7.17
C GLY A 12 5.56 -0.98 6.21
N SER A 13 6.87 -1.08 6.49
CA SER A 13 7.83 -1.89 5.72
C SER A 13 8.02 -3.31 6.28
N SER A 14 7.25 -3.70 7.30
CA SER A 14 7.38 -5.01 7.93
C SER A 14 6.87 -6.14 7.04
N CYS A 15 7.41 -7.34 7.28
CA CYS A 15 7.09 -8.56 6.55
C CYS A 15 5.58 -8.85 6.52
N LEU A 16 4.89 -8.62 7.64
CA LEU A 16 3.44 -8.83 7.75
C LEU A 16 2.64 -7.92 6.81
N VAL A 17 3.15 -6.71 6.52
CA VAL A 17 2.48 -5.75 5.63
C VAL A 17 2.75 -6.08 4.17
N PHE A 18 4.00 -6.32 3.76
CA PHE A 18 4.32 -6.49 2.33
C PHE A 18 4.12 -7.92 1.81
N LEU A 19 4.17 -8.96 2.64
CA LEU A 19 3.99 -10.35 2.18
C LEU A 19 2.66 -10.58 1.42
N PRO A 20 1.50 -10.10 1.92
CA PRO A 20 0.25 -10.21 1.19
C PRO A 20 0.32 -9.64 -0.24
N TYR A 21 1.07 -8.54 -0.44
CA TYR A 21 1.24 -7.93 -1.77
C TYR A 21 2.01 -8.87 -2.69
N PHE A 22 3.06 -9.52 -2.19
CA PHE A 22 3.87 -10.44 -2.96
C PHE A 22 3.07 -11.68 -3.38
N PHE A 23 2.26 -12.23 -2.48
CA PHE A 23 1.35 -13.33 -2.81
C PHE A 23 0.36 -12.95 -3.90
N CYS A 24 -0.18 -11.73 -3.86
CA CYS A 24 -1.07 -11.24 -4.92
C CYS A 24 -0.32 -11.13 -6.25
N VAL A 25 0.88 -10.56 -6.27
CA VAL A 25 1.68 -10.40 -7.49
C VAL A 25 2.06 -11.74 -8.12
N LEU A 26 2.36 -12.77 -7.31
CA LEU A 26 2.72 -14.11 -7.80
C LEU A 26 1.60 -14.79 -8.60
N GLN A 27 0.34 -14.40 -8.40
CA GLN A 27 -0.80 -14.97 -9.13
C GLN A 27 -0.94 -14.41 -10.56
N PHE A 28 -0.28 -13.29 -10.89
CA PHE A 28 -0.35 -12.71 -12.23
C PHE A 28 0.55 -13.46 -13.21
N LYS A 29 0.07 -13.67 -14.44
CA LYS A 29 0.87 -14.26 -15.51
C LYS A 29 1.82 -13.20 -16.07
N LYS A 30 3.08 -13.55 -16.34
CA LYS A 30 4.11 -12.62 -16.89
C LYS A 30 3.67 -11.83 -18.13
N LYS A 31 2.75 -12.38 -18.93
CA LYS A 31 2.21 -11.71 -20.13
C LYS A 31 1.31 -10.50 -19.83
N ASP A 32 0.85 -10.37 -18.59
CA ASP A 32 -0.12 -9.36 -18.20
C ASP A 32 0.55 -8.08 -17.66
N PHE A 33 1.86 -8.09 -17.36
CA PHE A 33 2.57 -6.97 -16.73
C PHE A 33 3.97 -6.70 -17.29
N ASN A 34 4.36 -5.41 -17.31
CA ASN A 34 5.66 -4.93 -17.80
C ASN A 34 6.48 -4.30 -16.66
N PHE A 35 6.85 -5.11 -15.66
CA PHE A 35 7.76 -4.66 -14.60
C PHE A 35 8.68 -5.80 -14.12
N SER A 36 9.86 -5.43 -13.62
CA SER A 36 10.81 -6.36 -13.02
C SER A 36 10.32 -6.78 -11.63
N TYR A 37 10.02 -8.06 -11.45
CA TYR A 37 9.66 -8.63 -10.14
C TYR A 37 10.73 -8.34 -9.08
N LYS A 38 12.02 -8.41 -9.46
CA LYS A 38 13.15 -8.09 -8.57
C LYS A 38 13.08 -6.64 -8.06
N SER A 39 12.78 -5.70 -8.95
CA SER A 39 12.63 -4.29 -8.56
C SER A 39 11.42 -4.08 -7.67
N TYR A 40 10.31 -4.79 -7.94
CA TYR A 40 9.10 -4.72 -7.12
C TYR A 40 9.33 -5.23 -5.69
N THR A 41 10.02 -6.37 -5.53
CA THR A 41 10.33 -6.94 -4.21
C THR A 41 11.09 -5.97 -3.31
N PHE A 42 11.94 -5.11 -3.89
CA PHE A 42 12.66 -4.09 -3.14
C PHE A 42 11.83 -2.82 -2.93
N LEU A 43 11.16 -2.33 -3.97
CA LEU A 43 10.44 -1.05 -3.93
C LEU A 43 9.17 -1.09 -3.08
N ALA A 44 8.44 -2.21 -3.09
CA ALA A 44 7.15 -2.29 -2.39
C ALA A 44 7.27 -2.11 -0.87
N PRO A 45 8.17 -2.80 -0.13
CA PRO A 45 8.35 -2.55 1.30
C PRO A 45 8.72 -1.09 1.62
N VAL A 46 9.60 -0.48 0.82
CA VAL A 46 10.01 0.92 0.99
C VAL A 46 8.83 1.86 0.77
N ALA A 47 8.07 1.66 -0.31
CA ALA A 47 6.91 2.47 -0.62
C ALA A 47 5.82 2.35 0.46
N LEU A 48 5.55 1.14 0.97
CA LEU A 48 4.58 0.92 2.04
C LEU A 48 5.03 1.58 3.36
N GLY A 49 6.32 1.48 3.70
CA GLY A 49 6.90 2.21 4.83
C GLY A 49 6.71 3.73 4.70
N LEU A 50 7.04 4.30 3.54
CA LEU A 50 6.86 5.73 3.26
C LEU A 50 5.38 6.16 3.29
N MET A 51 4.45 5.33 2.80
CA MET A 51 3.02 5.63 2.90
C MET A 51 2.54 5.67 4.34
N ASN A 52 3.08 4.82 5.23
CA ASN A 52 2.74 4.88 6.64
C ASN A 52 3.32 6.11 7.35
N VAL A 53 4.52 6.54 6.95
CA VAL A 53 5.13 7.80 7.40
C VAL A 53 4.28 8.99 6.95
N LEU A 54 3.87 9.00 5.68
CA LEU A 54 3.00 10.03 5.12
C LEU A 54 1.65 10.07 5.84
N SER A 55 1.06 8.91 6.15
CA SER A 55 -0.20 8.86 6.90
C SER A 55 -0.06 9.47 8.30
N LEU A 56 1.06 9.21 8.99
CA LEU A 56 1.34 9.83 10.29
C LEU A 56 1.51 11.33 10.17
N PHE A 57 2.25 11.78 9.15
CA PHE A 57 2.45 13.20 8.89
C PHE A 57 1.12 13.93 8.68
N LEU A 58 0.26 13.40 7.82
CA LEU A 58 -1.08 13.95 7.58
C LEU A 58 -1.94 13.92 8.85
N ALA A 59 -1.89 12.82 9.61
CA ALA A 59 -2.65 12.72 10.85
C ALA A 59 -2.27 13.78 11.88
N LYS A 60 -0.98 14.09 12.02
CA LYS A 60 -0.52 15.18 12.89
C LYS A 60 -0.88 16.55 12.34
N GLN A 61 -0.72 16.77 11.04
CA GLN A 61 -1.01 18.05 10.40
C GLN A 61 -2.49 18.44 10.52
N PHE A 62 -3.39 17.45 10.41
CA PHE A 62 -4.85 17.65 10.42
C PHE A 62 -5.52 17.19 11.72
N ASN A 63 -4.75 16.84 12.75
CA ASN A 63 -5.26 16.29 14.02
C ASN A 63 -6.24 15.12 13.85
N LEU A 64 -5.93 14.18 12.96
CA LEU A 64 -6.77 13.01 12.71
C LEU A 64 -6.63 11.99 13.85
N SER A 65 -7.75 11.34 14.20
CA SER A 65 -7.71 10.14 15.04
C SER A 65 -6.94 9.01 14.34
N LYS A 66 -6.52 8.00 15.11
CA LYS A 66 -5.81 6.84 14.56
C LYS A 66 -6.68 6.10 13.53
N GLU A 67 -7.97 5.95 13.80
CA GLU A 67 -8.94 5.34 12.88
C GLU A 67 -9.02 6.13 11.57
N ASN A 68 -9.17 7.45 11.66
CA ASN A 68 -9.27 8.32 10.48
C ASN A 68 -7.98 8.37 9.67
N ARG A 69 -6.81 8.29 10.33
CA ARG A 69 -5.50 8.17 9.66
C ARG A 69 -5.44 6.95 8.75
N TYR A 70 -5.82 5.77 9.27
CA TYR A 70 -5.73 4.52 8.51
C TYR A 70 -6.84 4.40 7.47
N LEU A 71 -8.02 4.95 7.73
CA LEU A 71 -9.08 5.07 6.73
C LEU A 71 -8.63 5.97 5.57
N LEU A 72 -8.03 7.13 5.86
CA LEU A 72 -7.53 8.06 4.85
C LEU A 72 -6.44 7.43 3.97
N ILE A 73 -5.40 6.83 4.57
CA ILE A 73 -4.30 6.24 3.80
C ILE A 73 -4.77 5.03 2.98
N SER A 74 -5.80 4.31 3.44
CA SER A 74 -6.39 3.22 2.69
C SER A 74 -7.06 3.63 1.38
N VAL A 75 -7.35 4.93 1.20
CA VAL A 75 -7.85 5.50 -0.06
C VAL A 75 -6.71 6.18 -0.82
N LEU A 76 -5.86 6.96 -0.15
CA LEU A 76 -4.78 7.71 -0.81
C LEU A 76 -3.72 6.79 -1.42
N ALA A 77 -3.23 5.79 -0.67
CA ALA A 77 -2.16 4.92 -1.13
C ALA A 77 -2.53 4.09 -2.37
N PRO A 78 -3.69 3.39 -2.45
CA PRO A 78 -4.05 2.68 -3.68
C PRO A 78 -4.34 3.63 -4.84
N THR A 79 -4.79 4.86 -4.58
CA THR A 79 -4.98 5.88 -5.63
C THR A 79 -3.63 6.25 -6.27
N LEU A 80 -2.59 6.48 -5.46
CA LEU A 80 -1.24 6.77 -5.97
C LEU A 80 -0.66 5.57 -6.74
N VAL A 81 -0.86 4.36 -6.23
CA VAL A 81 -0.44 3.14 -6.93
C VAL A 81 -1.18 2.97 -8.26
N LEU A 82 -2.50 3.16 -8.29
CA LEU A 82 -3.29 3.09 -9.52
C LEU A 82 -2.84 4.14 -10.54
N ALA A 83 -2.60 5.38 -10.11
CA ALA A 83 -2.08 6.44 -10.97
C ALA A 83 -0.72 6.05 -11.57
N THR A 84 0.18 5.50 -10.75
CA THR A 84 1.51 5.03 -11.20
C THR A 84 1.37 3.90 -12.22
N ILE A 85 0.50 2.93 -11.96
CA ILE A 85 0.23 1.80 -12.87
C ILE A 85 -0.29 2.28 -14.23
N ILE A 86 -1.22 3.24 -14.23
CA ILE A 86 -1.82 3.80 -15.46
C ILE A 86 -0.78 4.60 -16.25
N LEU A 87 -0.06 5.51 -15.58
CA LEU A 87 0.93 6.39 -16.22
C LEU A 87 2.09 5.60 -16.82
N LEU A 88 2.59 4.59 -16.10
CA LEU A 88 3.68 3.73 -16.56
C LEU A 88 3.20 2.58 -17.46
N LYS A 89 1.89 2.49 -17.74
CA LYS A 89 1.27 1.44 -18.56
C LYS A 89 1.71 0.03 -18.14
N VAL A 90 1.73 -0.21 -16.81
CA VAL A 90 2.28 -1.44 -16.22
C VAL A 90 1.51 -2.68 -16.67
N TYR A 91 0.19 -2.57 -16.83
CA TYR A 91 -0.68 -3.67 -17.25
C TYR A 91 -1.34 -3.43 -18.60
N ASN A 92 -1.46 -4.48 -19.40
CA ASN A 92 -2.21 -4.48 -20.66
C ASN A 92 -3.59 -5.15 -20.46
N TYR A 93 -4.46 -4.52 -19.68
CA TYR A 93 -5.77 -5.07 -19.32
C TYR A 93 -6.89 -4.62 -20.25
N THR A 94 -7.89 -5.50 -20.41
CA THR A 94 -9.21 -5.13 -20.97
C THR A 94 -10.00 -4.31 -19.95
N ARG A 95 -11.03 -3.56 -20.40
CA ARG A 95 -11.85 -2.71 -19.52
C ARG A 95 -12.46 -3.48 -18.32
N GLN A 96 -12.93 -4.70 -18.54
CA GLN A 96 -13.48 -5.54 -17.47
C GLN A 96 -12.42 -5.93 -16.42
N LYS A 97 -11.21 -6.31 -16.87
CA LYS A 97 -10.09 -6.62 -15.98
C LYS A 97 -9.65 -5.40 -15.19
N TRP A 98 -9.68 -4.20 -15.80
CA TRP A 98 -9.39 -2.95 -15.10
C TRP A 98 -10.36 -2.69 -13.94
N ALA A 99 -11.66 -2.84 -14.17
CA ALA A 99 -12.66 -2.64 -13.11
C ALA A 99 -12.42 -3.61 -11.93
N SER A 100 -12.22 -4.89 -12.22
CA SER A 100 -11.91 -5.88 -11.18
C SER A 100 -10.59 -5.58 -10.45
N HIS A 101 -9.55 -5.18 -11.19
CA HIS A 101 -8.25 -4.82 -10.61
C HIS A 101 -8.36 -3.62 -9.66
N ILE A 102 -9.08 -2.57 -10.06
CA ILE A 102 -9.31 -1.38 -9.22
C ILE A 102 -10.05 -1.78 -7.95
N ILE A 103 -11.18 -2.49 -8.06
CA ILE A 103 -11.96 -2.91 -6.88
C ILE A 103 -11.10 -3.73 -5.92
N ASN A 104 -10.39 -4.74 -6.44
CA ASN A 104 -9.53 -5.59 -5.63
C ASN A 104 -8.39 -4.79 -4.98
N LEU A 105 -7.78 -3.84 -5.69
CA LEU A 105 -6.73 -2.99 -5.15
C LEU A 105 -7.21 -2.19 -3.94
N TYR A 106 -8.36 -1.52 -4.04
CA TYR A 106 -8.89 -0.72 -2.94
C TYR A 106 -9.33 -1.57 -1.75
N ILE A 107 -10.01 -2.71 -1.98
CA ILE A 107 -10.38 -3.64 -0.91
C ILE A 107 -9.13 -4.16 -0.19
N PHE A 108 -8.11 -4.53 -0.96
CA PHE A 108 -6.88 -5.06 -0.41
C PHE A 108 -6.15 -4.02 0.45
N TYR A 109 -6.00 -2.79 -0.03
CA TYR A 109 -5.43 -1.70 0.77
C TYR A 109 -6.28 -1.38 2.00
N PHE A 110 -7.61 -1.41 1.88
CA PHE A 110 -8.51 -1.21 3.02
C PHE A 110 -8.23 -2.23 4.14
N ILE A 111 -8.14 -3.51 3.80
CA ILE A 111 -7.83 -4.60 4.75
C ILE A 111 -6.44 -4.40 5.37
N ILE A 112 -5.41 -4.16 4.54
CA ILE A 112 -4.04 -4.02 5.05
C ILE A 112 -3.93 -2.85 6.02
N TRP A 113 -4.44 -1.67 5.68
CA TRP A 113 -4.25 -0.49 6.51
C TRP A 113 -5.14 -0.50 7.76
N ASN A 114 -6.43 -0.82 7.62
CA ASN A 114 -7.39 -0.71 8.73
C ASN A 114 -7.40 -1.93 9.66
N LEU A 115 -6.98 -3.11 9.18
CA LEU A 115 -6.89 -4.30 10.03
C LEU A 115 -5.43 -4.60 10.39
N LEU A 116 -4.56 -4.79 9.42
CA LEU A 116 -3.22 -5.30 9.70
C LEU A 116 -2.32 -4.23 10.33
N VAL A 117 -2.13 -3.10 9.65
CA VAL A 117 -1.26 -2.01 10.12
C VAL A 117 -1.83 -1.35 11.37
N TYR A 118 -3.14 -1.10 11.42
CA TYR A 118 -3.81 -0.57 12.62
C TYR A 118 -3.52 -1.41 13.86
N ASN A 119 -3.64 -2.75 13.77
CA ASN A 119 -3.36 -3.63 14.90
C ASN A 119 -1.88 -3.65 15.25
N LEU A 120 -0.97 -3.69 14.27
CA LEU A 120 0.48 -3.61 14.54
C LEU A 120 0.84 -2.32 15.29
N ASP A 121 0.31 -1.18 14.86
CA ASP A 121 0.54 0.12 15.51
C ASP A 121 -0.20 0.30 16.83
N LYS A 122 -1.10 -0.63 17.20
CA LYS A 122 -1.75 -0.65 18.50
C LYS A 122 -0.94 -1.42 19.55
N TYR A 123 -0.26 -2.49 19.15
CA TYR A 123 0.42 -3.42 20.07
C TYR A 123 1.94 -3.30 20.12
N ILE A 124 2.56 -2.69 19.11
CA ILE A 124 3.97 -2.27 19.12
C ILE A 124 4.04 -0.85 19.67
#